data_AF-A0A9X1SI95-F1
#
_entry.id   AF-A0A9X1SI95-F1
#
_cell.length_a   1.000
_cell.length_b   1.000
_cell.length_c   1.000
_cell.angle_alpha   90.00
_cell.angle_beta   90.00
_cell.angle_gamma   90.00
#
_symmetry.space_group_name_H-M   'P 1'
#
loop_
_entity.id
_entity.type
_entity.pdbx_description
1 polymer ?
#
loop_
_entity_poly.entity_id
_entity_poly.type
_entity_poly.pdbx_seq_one_letter_code
_entity_poly.pdbx_strand_id
1 'polypeptide(L)'
;MSMIRLFSVALLVVTLASAVRADDKVITSEKAQAHQCVCRACYVNFTKEFGVPLEFLGSLGHSIHDARLAPDPAGLAICSRSLAVAEQVSGKKASVTSDEVMSDAIRLAKLRGVSTELEAVKLMVSDDAVKKELTEAIEDAKVREEEAKQDAEAIAKGEQTKQLFGRLTVYNQCGECVRVYAGGRYLGVVHEGQAACFHVHNHDYHTELEAYCVEEGHLVSADCSEGHRHSYTWYIR
;
A
#
# COMPACT_ATOMS: atom_id res chain seq x y z
N MET A 1 67.80 5.27 63.54
CA MET A 1 67.29 6.52 64.12
C MET A 1 66.05 6.91 63.31
N SER A 2 64.86 6.39 63.60
CA SER A 2 63.94 6.80 64.67
C SER A 2 63.74 8.31 64.72
N MET A 3 62.64 8.82 64.15
CA MET A 3 61.64 9.57 64.91
C MET A 3 60.38 9.83 64.07
N ILE A 4 59.32 9.20 64.55
CA ILE A 4 57.90 9.42 64.31
C ILE A 4 57.54 10.86 64.73
N ARG A 5 56.74 11.58 63.93
CA ARG A 5 55.96 12.73 64.42
C ARG A 5 54.51 12.58 64.02
N LEU A 6 53.68 12.40 65.05
CA LEU A 6 52.23 12.57 65.07
C LEU A 6 51.85 14.03 64.84
N PHE A 7 50.80 14.28 64.06
CA PHE A 7 49.85 15.40 64.22
C PHE A 7 48.49 14.88 63.71
N SER A 8 47.58 14.49 64.62
CA SER A 8 46.48 15.32 65.14
C SER A 8 45.43 15.72 64.09
N VAL A 9 44.43 14.85 63.97
CA VAL A 9 42.98 15.11 63.97
C VAL A 9 42.52 16.54 63.67
N ALA A 10 41.80 16.70 62.55
CA ALA A 10 40.65 17.59 62.46
C ALA A 10 39.57 16.88 61.62
N LEU A 11 38.69 16.18 62.34
CA LEU A 11 37.51 15.51 61.81
C LEU A 11 36.46 16.58 61.46
N LEU A 12 36.43 17.04 60.21
CA LEU A 12 35.35 17.87 59.69
C LEU A 12 34.23 16.94 59.20
N VAL A 13 33.24 16.70 60.07
CA VAL A 13 32.00 16.02 59.70
C VAL A 13 31.17 16.98 58.85
N VAL A 14 31.32 16.90 57.53
CA VAL A 14 30.38 17.52 56.59
C VAL A 14 29.21 16.57 56.46
N THR A 15 28.11 16.91 57.12
CA THR A 15 26.79 16.31 56.94
C THR A 15 26.30 16.61 55.53
N LEU A 16 26.57 15.71 54.58
CA LEU A 16 25.85 15.73 53.30
C LEU A 16 24.41 15.30 53.57
N ALA A 17 23.51 16.25 53.32
CA ALA A 17 22.07 16.07 53.29
C ALA A 17 21.72 14.85 52.43
N SER A 18 20.91 13.95 53.01
CA SER A 18 20.29 12.84 52.30
C SER A 18 19.38 13.42 51.21
N ALA A 19 19.86 13.41 49.96
CA ALA A 19 18.99 13.49 48.81
C ALA A 19 18.06 12.28 48.87
N VAL A 20 16.79 12.54 49.14
CA VAL A 20 15.70 11.57 48.98
C VAL A 20 15.80 11.05 47.55
N ARG A 21 16.30 9.82 47.39
CA ARG A 21 16.14 9.08 46.15
C ARG A 21 14.65 8.82 46.02
N ALA A 22 14.00 9.62 45.18
CA ALA A 22 12.76 9.21 44.56
C ALA A 22 13.03 7.83 43.96
N ASP A 23 12.21 6.84 44.33
CA ASP A 23 12.11 5.58 43.61
C ASP A 23 11.75 5.92 42.16
N ASP A 24 12.77 6.09 41.33
CA ASP A 24 12.65 5.90 39.89
C ASP A 24 12.22 4.46 39.72
N LYS A 25 10.91 4.24 39.73
CA LYS A 25 10.31 3.12 39.03
C LYS A 25 10.88 3.22 37.62
N VAL A 26 11.86 2.39 37.34
CA VAL A 26 12.25 2.05 35.98
C VAL A 26 10.96 1.55 35.36
N ILE A 27 10.27 2.45 34.67
CA ILE A 27 9.25 2.10 33.69
C ILE A 27 10.09 1.41 32.62
N THR A 28 10.32 0.11 32.79
CA THR A 28 10.57 -0.75 31.66
C THR A 28 9.37 -0.52 30.78
N SER A 29 9.53 0.32 29.75
CA SER A 29 8.54 0.44 28.70
C SER A 29 8.31 -0.99 28.28
N GLU A 30 7.13 -1.51 28.60
CA GLU A 30 6.62 -2.72 28.03
C GLU A 30 6.94 -2.59 26.55
N LYS A 31 7.81 -3.48 26.02
CA LYS A 31 8.21 -3.43 24.61
C LYS A 31 6.89 -3.32 23.87
N ALA A 32 6.58 -2.12 23.36
CA ALA A 32 5.36 -1.88 22.63
C ALA A 32 5.35 -3.00 21.60
N GLN A 33 4.35 -3.88 21.69
CA GLN A 33 4.26 -5.04 20.80
C GLN A 33 4.39 -4.45 19.41
N ALA A 34 5.57 -4.61 18.81
CA ALA A 34 5.90 -3.94 17.58
C ALA A 34 4.83 -4.40 16.62
N HIS A 35 4.03 -3.44 16.14
CA HIS A 35 2.90 -3.71 15.27
C HIS A 35 3.40 -4.69 14.23
N GLN A 36 2.92 -5.95 14.30
CA GLN A 36 3.54 -7.02 13.56
C GLN A 36 3.41 -6.64 12.09
N CYS A 37 4.51 -6.23 11.45
CA CYS A 37 4.46 -5.87 10.05
C CYS A 37 3.77 -7.00 9.31
N VAL A 38 2.66 -6.67 8.66
CA VAL A 38 1.94 -7.59 7.79
C VAL A 38 2.85 -8.07 6.65
N CYS A 39 3.95 -7.36 6.40
CA CYS A 39 5.02 -7.73 5.51
C CYS A 39 6.02 -8.71 6.18
N ARG A 40 6.11 -9.94 5.65
CA ARG A 40 7.14 -10.90 6.08
C ARG A 40 8.57 -10.42 5.78
N ALA A 41 8.74 -9.60 4.73
CA ALA A 41 10.05 -9.18 4.21
C ALA A 41 10.87 -8.28 5.16
N CYS A 42 10.25 -7.45 6.00
CA CYS A 42 10.99 -6.55 6.90
C CYS A 42 11.71 -7.30 8.04
N TYR A 43 11.25 -8.51 8.38
CA TYR A 43 11.84 -9.35 9.41
C TYR A 43 12.97 -10.24 8.89
N VAL A 44 13.17 -10.27 7.57
CA VAL A 44 14.19 -11.08 6.94
C VAL A 44 15.52 -10.33 6.98
N ASN A 45 16.49 -10.88 7.70
CA ASN A 45 17.86 -10.41 7.62
C ASN A 45 18.54 -11.05 6.41
N PHE A 46 18.38 -10.45 5.23
CA PHE A 46 18.91 -10.99 3.97
C PHE A 46 20.44 -11.14 3.98
N THR A 47 21.17 -10.28 4.69
CA THR A 47 22.63 -10.43 4.85
C THR A 47 22.97 -11.76 5.52
N LYS A 48 22.22 -12.13 6.57
CA LYS A 48 22.39 -13.39 7.30
C LYS A 48 21.91 -14.60 6.50
N GLU A 49 20.76 -14.50 5.83
CA GLU A 49 20.20 -15.63 5.06
C GLU A 49 21.10 -16.00 3.86
N PHE A 50 21.59 -15.00 3.12
CA PHE A 50 22.49 -15.25 2.00
C PHE A 50 23.92 -15.53 2.45
N GLY A 51 24.36 -14.96 3.59
CA GLY A 51 25.73 -15.08 4.07
C GLY A 51 26.74 -14.30 3.22
N VAL A 52 26.28 -13.21 2.59
CA VAL A 52 27.11 -12.33 1.75
C VAL A 52 27.06 -10.91 2.34
N PRO A 53 28.21 -10.25 2.57
CA PRO A 53 28.26 -8.93 3.19
C PRO A 53 28.02 -7.80 2.16
N LEU A 54 26.87 -7.80 1.49
CA LEU A 54 26.48 -6.72 0.58
C LEU A 54 25.66 -5.67 1.35
N GLU A 55 26.12 -4.42 1.36
CA GLU A 55 25.50 -3.36 2.18
C GLU A 55 24.01 -3.14 1.86
N PHE A 56 23.62 -3.21 0.58
CA PHE A 56 22.22 -3.01 0.17
C PHE A 56 21.26 -4.07 0.74
N LEU A 57 21.75 -5.25 1.12
CA LEU A 57 20.91 -6.31 1.73
C LEU A 57 20.42 -5.92 3.12
N GLY A 58 21.10 -5.00 3.80
CA GLY A 58 20.68 -4.51 5.12
C GLY A 58 19.36 -3.72 5.07
N SER A 59 19.11 -3.00 3.97
CA SER A 59 17.89 -2.18 3.81
C SER A 59 16.84 -2.81 2.90
N LEU A 60 17.18 -3.87 2.14
CA LEU A 60 16.32 -4.44 1.11
C LEU A 60 14.94 -4.89 1.61
N GLY A 61 14.88 -5.47 2.82
CA GLY A 61 13.61 -5.87 3.43
C GLY A 61 12.67 -4.70 3.74
N HIS A 62 13.24 -3.54 4.13
CA HIS A 62 12.47 -2.32 4.32
C HIS A 62 12.02 -1.74 2.97
N SER A 63 12.88 -1.72 1.96
CA SER A 63 12.49 -1.24 0.62
C SER A 63 11.35 -2.06 0.00
N ILE A 64 11.35 -3.39 0.18
CA ILE A 64 10.22 -4.25 -0.24
C ILE A 64 8.95 -3.92 0.54
N HIS A 65 9.08 -3.66 1.84
CA HIS A 65 7.96 -3.25 2.68
C HIS A 65 7.35 -1.92 2.22
N ASP A 66 8.20 -0.91 2.04
CA ASP A 66 7.79 0.43 1.64
C ASP A 66 7.12 0.40 0.26
N ALA A 67 7.68 -0.36 -0.69
CA ALA A 67 7.09 -0.52 -2.02
C ALA A 67 5.72 -1.25 -1.97
N ARG A 68 5.53 -2.21 -1.05
CA ARG A 68 4.22 -2.84 -0.81
C ARG A 68 3.22 -1.87 -0.15
N LEU A 69 3.67 -0.99 0.73
CA LEU A 69 2.83 0.01 1.39
C LEU A 69 2.44 1.17 0.46
N ALA A 70 3.35 1.60 -0.42
CA ALA A 70 3.17 2.69 -1.38
C ALA A 70 2.56 2.24 -2.73
N PRO A 71 1.93 1.06 -2.76
CA PRO A 71 1.82 0.17 -3.94
C PRO A 71 2.63 0.59 -5.18
N ASP A 72 3.97 0.52 -5.08
CA ASP A 72 4.90 0.87 -6.16
C ASP A 72 5.41 -0.39 -6.89
N PRO A 73 4.84 -0.75 -8.05
CA PRO A 73 5.27 -1.93 -8.79
C PRO A 73 6.71 -1.82 -9.34
N ALA A 74 7.17 -0.63 -9.72
CA ALA A 74 8.53 -0.43 -10.22
C ALA A 74 9.54 -0.61 -9.10
N GLY A 75 9.27 -0.04 -7.92
CA GLY A 75 10.05 -0.26 -6.71
C GLY A 75 10.16 -1.74 -6.32
N LEU A 76 9.06 -2.50 -6.41
CA LEU A 76 9.08 -3.94 -6.18
C LEU A 76 9.93 -4.70 -7.20
N ALA A 77 9.82 -4.35 -8.48
CA ALA A 77 10.62 -4.99 -9.53
C ALA A 77 12.12 -4.74 -9.33
N ILE A 78 12.53 -3.52 -8.93
CA ILE A 78 13.93 -3.20 -8.57
C ILE A 78 14.39 -4.07 -7.41
N CYS A 79 13.62 -4.12 -6.33
CA CYS A 79 13.96 -4.93 -5.16
C CYS A 79 14.10 -6.41 -5.51
N SER A 80 13.22 -6.93 -6.37
CA SER A 80 13.31 -8.30 -6.89
C SER A 80 14.61 -8.54 -7.67
N ARG A 81 15.03 -7.62 -8.55
CA ARG A 81 16.31 -7.76 -9.27
C ARG A 81 17.51 -7.74 -8.33
N SER A 82 17.49 -6.88 -7.31
CA SER A 82 18.53 -6.86 -6.27
C SER A 82 18.57 -8.17 -5.49
N LEU A 83 17.41 -8.74 -5.15
CA LEU A 83 17.34 -10.08 -4.54
C LEU A 83 17.88 -11.17 -5.46
N ALA A 84 17.51 -11.16 -6.74
CA ALA A 84 17.95 -12.17 -7.70
C ALA A 84 19.48 -12.20 -7.84
N VAL A 85 20.14 -11.04 -7.83
CA VAL A 85 21.61 -10.95 -7.82
C VAL A 85 22.20 -11.59 -6.55
N ALA A 86 21.61 -11.31 -5.38
CA ALA A 86 22.07 -11.88 -4.12
C ALA A 86 21.84 -13.40 -4.04
N GLU A 87 20.72 -13.90 -4.55
CA GLU A 87 20.43 -15.33 -4.69
C GLU A 87 21.45 -16.02 -5.59
N GLN A 88 21.78 -15.42 -6.75
CA GLN A 88 22.77 -15.97 -7.68
C GLN A 88 24.18 -15.99 -7.09
N VAL A 89 24.60 -14.91 -6.43
CA VAL A 89 25.94 -14.81 -5.83
C VAL A 89 26.09 -15.76 -4.63
N SER A 90 25.05 -15.89 -3.81
CA SER A 90 25.08 -16.74 -2.61
C SER A 90 24.81 -18.22 -2.89
N GLY A 91 24.13 -18.53 -4.00
CA GLY A 91 23.59 -19.86 -4.30
C GLY A 91 22.47 -20.30 -3.35
N LYS A 92 21.92 -19.38 -2.55
CA LYS A 92 20.87 -19.66 -1.55
C LYS A 92 19.60 -18.88 -1.88
N LYS A 93 18.47 -19.39 -1.40
CA LYS A 93 17.18 -18.70 -1.44
C LYS A 93 16.79 -18.26 -0.03
N ALA A 94 16.31 -17.03 0.07
CA ALA A 94 15.74 -16.49 1.30
C ALA A 94 14.29 -16.97 1.51
N SER A 95 13.72 -16.70 2.68
CA SER A 95 12.31 -16.98 2.96
C SER A 95 11.33 -16.18 2.08
N VAL A 96 11.75 -15.01 1.60
CA VAL A 96 11.09 -14.21 0.57
C VAL A 96 12.01 -14.21 -0.66
N THR A 97 11.54 -14.75 -1.78
CA THR A 97 12.37 -14.95 -2.97
C THR A 97 12.24 -13.80 -3.97
N SER A 98 13.23 -13.64 -4.86
CA SER A 98 13.13 -12.67 -5.95
C SER A 98 11.94 -12.90 -6.85
N ASP A 99 11.61 -14.17 -7.13
CA ASP A 99 10.50 -14.55 -8.01
C ASP A 99 9.14 -14.16 -7.41
N GLU A 100 8.96 -14.36 -6.10
CA GLU A 100 7.75 -13.94 -5.37
C GLU A 100 7.56 -12.42 -5.46
N VAL A 101 8.63 -11.65 -5.21
CA VAL A 101 8.59 -10.19 -5.26
C VAL A 101 8.34 -9.68 -6.69
N MET A 102 8.90 -10.34 -7.71
CA MET A 102 8.63 -10.00 -9.12
C MET A 102 7.18 -10.30 -9.49
N SER A 103 6.63 -11.43 -9.04
CA SER A 103 5.23 -11.78 -9.27
C SER A 103 4.29 -10.74 -8.68
N ASP A 104 4.58 -10.27 -7.47
CA ASP A 104 3.85 -9.16 -6.84
C ASP A 104 3.94 -7.87 -7.66
N ALA A 105 5.13 -7.51 -8.16
CA ALA A 105 5.34 -6.34 -8.99
C ALA A 105 4.50 -6.40 -10.28
N ILE A 106 4.54 -7.53 -11.00
CA ILE A 106 3.76 -7.76 -12.22
C ILE A 106 2.27 -7.68 -11.94
N ARG A 107 1.79 -8.37 -10.89
CA ARG A 107 0.38 -8.36 -10.49
C ARG A 107 -0.07 -6.93 -10.19
N LEU A 108 0.71 -6.17 -9.44
CA LEU A 108 0.38 -4.80 -9.06
C LEU A 108 0.38 -3.86 -10.27
N ALA A 109 1.36 -3.97 -11.17
CA ALA A 109 1.40 -3.18 -12.40
C ALA A 109 0.18 -3.43 -13.29
N LYS A 110 -0.21 -4.70 -13.47
CA LYS A 110 -1.43 -5.08 -14.22
C LYS A 110 -2.70 -4.52 -13.58
N LEU A 111 -2.80 -4.54 -12.24
CA LEU A 111 -3.95 -3.99 -11.51
C LEU A 111 -4.06 -2.47 -11.64
N ARG A 112 -2.93 -1.75 -11.56
CA ARG A 112 -2.90 -0.29 -11.70
C ARG A 112 -3.13 0.14 -13.14
N GLY A 113 -2.62 -0.63 -14.10
CA GLY A 113 -2.86 -0.42 -15.52
C GLY A 113 -2.33 0.92 -16.03
N VAL A 114 -1.23 1.43 -15.45
CA VAL A 114 -0.52 2.64 -15.86
C VAL A 114 0.58 2.25 -16.84
N SER A 115 0.59 2.86 -18.03
CA SER A 115 1.47 2.46 -19.14
C SER A 115 2.96 2.54 -18.77
N THR A 116 3.36 3.63 -18.11
CA THR A 116 4.75 3.87 -17.69
C THR A 116 5.24 2.88 -16.63
N GLU A 117 4.37 2.51 -15.68
CA GLU A 117 4.70 1.50 -14.65
C GLU A 117 4.85 0.11 -15.28
N LEU A 118 3.95 -0.26 -16.20
CA LEU A 118 4.02 -1.51 -16.93
C LEU A 118 5.29 -1.60 -17.79
N GLU A 119 5.68 -0.50 -18.46
CA GLU A 119 6.93 -0.40 -19.21
C GLU A 119 8.15 -0.61 -18.31
N ALA A 120 8.17 0.04 -17.14
CA ALA A 120 9.25 -0.11 -16.16
C ALA A 120 9.40 -1.56 -15.68
N VAL A 121 8.28 -2.22 -15.33
CA VAL A 121 8.30 -3.62 -14.90
C VAL A 121 8.72 -4.55 -16.04
N LYS A 122 8.21 -4.33 -17.27
CA LYS A 122 8.58 -5.12 -18.46
C LYS A 122 10.09 -5.15 -18.71
N LEU A 123 10.79 -4.05 -18.48
CA LEU A 123 12.25 -3.98 -18.63
C LEU A 123 13.02 -4.86 -17.64
N MET A 124 12.41 -5.19 -16.48
CA MET A 124 13.04 -5.97 -15.41
C MET A 124 12.67 -7.45 -15.45
N VAL A 125 11.58 -7.80 -16.12
CA VAL A 125 11.14 -9.19 -16.31
C VAL A 125 12.07 -9.90 -17.31
N SER A 126 12.50 -11.12 -16.97
CA SER A 126 13.33 -11.95 -17.86
C SER A 126 12.53 -12.89 -18.74
N ASP A 127 11.34 -13.32 -18.31
CA ASP A 127 10.45 -14.23 -19.03
C ASP A 127 9.79 -13.54 -20.25
N ASP A 128 10.02 -14.09 -21.44
CA ASP A 128 9.51 -13.50 -22.68
C ASP A 128 7.99 -13.67 -22.87
N ALA A 129 7.38 -14.71 -22.29
CA ALA A 129 5.92 -14.86 -22.31
C ALA A 129 5.27 -13.75 -21.48
N VAL A 130 5.80 -13.48 -20.29
CA VAL A 130 5.33 -12.40 -19.43
C VAL A 130 5.57 -11.02 -20.07
N LYS A 131 6.70 -10.80 -20.75
CA LYS A 131 6.94 -9.55 -21.50
C LYS A 131 5.92 -9.33 -22.60
N LYS A 132 5.49 -10.40 -23.28
CA LYS A 132 4.45 -10.31 -24.31
C LYS A 132 3.12 -9.86 -23.70
N GLU A 133 2.69 -10.50 -22.61
CA GLU A 133 1.47 -10.10 -21.88
C GLU A 133 1.55 -8.65 -21.40
N LEU A 134 2.70 -8.21 -20.86
CA LEU A 134 2.90 -6.83 -20.45
C LEU A 134 2.86 -5.87 -21.64
N THR A 135 3.31 -6.28 -22.82
CA THR A 135 3.22 -5.45 -24.03
C THR A 135 1.77 -5.21 -24.43
N GLU A 136 0.94 -6.24 -24.41
CA GLU A 136 -0.50 -6.12 -24.68
C GLU A 136 -1.16 -5.17 -23.65
N ALA A 137 -0.86 -5.36 -22.36
CA ALA A 137 -1.37 -4.50 -21.29
C ALA A 137 -0.89 -3.02 -21.40
N ILE A 138 0.31 -2.78 -21.91
CA ILE A 138 0.86 -1.43 -22.14
C ILE A 138 0.06 -0.72 -23.24
N GLU A 139 -0.23 -1.40 -24.35
CA GLU A 139 -1.00 -0.81 -25.44
C GLU A 139 -2.44 -0.50 -24.99
N ASP A 140 -3.09 -1.42 -24.27
CA ASP A 140 -4.41 -1.17 -23.68
C ASP A 140 -4.39 0.01 -22.68
N ALA A 141 -3.31 0.15 -21.90
CA ALA A 141 -3.15 1.27 -20.98
C ALA A 141 -2.96 2.60 -21.72
N LYS A 142 -2.17 2.63 -22.79
CA LYS A 142 -1.96 3.85 -23.60
C LYS A 142 -3.25 4.32 -24.26
N VAL A 143 -4.06 3.40 -24.79
CA VAL A 143 -5.38 3.73 -25.34
C VAL A 143 -6.25 4.40 -24.29
N ARG A 144 -6.39 3.78 -23.11
CA ARG A 144 -7.18 4.35 -21.99
C ARG A 144 -6.67 5.70 -21.51
N GLU A 145 -5.35 5.87 -21.43
CA GLU A 145 -4.73 7.14 -21.01
C GLU A 145 -4.95 8.25 -22.04
N GLU A 146 -4.94 7.92 -23.33
CA GLU A 146 -5.20 8.87 -24.40
C GLU A 146 -6.68 9.28 -24.47
N GLU A 147 -7.59 8.31 -24.35
CA GLU A 147 -9.04 8.56 -24.22
C GLU A 147 -9.31 9.49 -23.02
N ALA A 148 -8.72 9.19 -21.86
CA ALA A 148 -8.87 10.04 -20.67
C ALA A 148 -8.33 11.47 -20.86
N LYS A 149 -7.26 11.66 -21.65
CA LYS A 149 -6.76 13.01 -21.99
C LYS A 149 -7.71 13.74 -22.93
N GLN A 150 -8.21 13.06 -23.96
CA GLN A 150 -9.17 13.63 -24.90
C GLN A 150 -10.45 14.05 -24.18
N ASP A 151 -10.93 13.23 -23.26
CA ASP A 151 -12.06 13.56 -22.40
C ASP A 151 -11.76 14.77 -21.51
N ALA A 152 -10.58 14.82 -20.87
CA ALA A 152 -10.16 15.96 -20.07
C ALA A 152 -10.09 17.26 -20.89
N GLU A 153 -9.62 17.19 -22.14
CA GLU A 153 -9.59 18.33 -23.05
C GLU A 153 -10.99 18.76 -23.53
N ALA A 154 -11.87 17.81 -23.84
CA ALA A 154 -13.27 18.08 -24.21
C ALA A 154 -14.00 18.79 -23.08
N ILE A 155 -13.81 18.31 -21.84
CA ILE A 155 -14.32 18.95 -20.61
C ILE A 155 -13.76 20.38 -20.49
N ALA A 156 -12.46 20.59 -20.70
CA ALA A 156 -11.85 21.92 -20.63
C ALA A 156 -12.37 22.89 -21.71
N LYS A 157 -12.80 22.35 -22.86
CA LYS A 157 -13.41 23.12 -23.97
C LYS A 157 -14.91 23.36 -23.78
N GLY A 158 -15.50 22.88 -22.68
CA GLY A 158 -16.93 23.04 -22.38
C GLY A 158 -17.83 22.11 -23.18
N GLU A 159 -17.27 21.10 -23.85
CA GLU A 159 -18.05 20.04 -24.46
C GLU A 159 -18.62 19.16 -23.35
N GLN A 160 -19.95 19.17 -23.21
CA GLN A 160 -20.65 18.26 -22.32
C GLN A 160 -20.61 16.86 -22.95
N THR A 161 -19.66 16.03 -22.52
CA THR A 161 -19.74 14.59 -22.81
C THR A 161 -21.01 14.05 -22.15
N LYS A 162 -21.73 13.08 -22.71
CA LYS A 162 -23.12 12.76 -22.30
C LYS A 162 -23.22 11.59 -21.32
N GLN A 163 -22.35 11.53 -20.29
CA GLN A 163 -22.04 10.27 -19.58
C GLN A 163 -21.85 10.41 -18.05
N LEU A 164 -22.11 9.37 -17.25
CA LEU A 164 -21.70 9.32 -15.85
C LEU A 164 -20.21 8.92 -15.80
N PHE A 165 -19.36 9.93 -15.94
CA PHE A 165 -17.92 9.78 -15.99
C PHE A 165 -17.26 10.51 -14.84
N GLY A 166 -17.03 9.79 -13.74
CA GLY A 166 -16.41 10.37 -12.56
C GLY A 166 -16.75 9.66 -11.27
N ARG A 167 -17.18 10.41 -10.26
CA ARG A 167 -17.20 9.98 -8.87
C ARG A 167 -18.60 9.63 -8.38
N LEU A 168 -18.88 8.36 -8.18
CA LEU A 168 -20.07 7.88 -7.47
C LEU A 168 -19.75 7.81 -5.97
N THR A 169 -20.36 8.69 -5.18
CA THR A 169 -20.30 8.62 -3.71
C THR A 169 -21.57 7.93 -3.21
N VAL A 170 -21.42 6.78 -2.56
CA VAL A 170 -22.53 5.99 -2.02
C VAL A 170 -22.54 6.16 -0.51
N TYR A 171 -23.65 6.61 0.04
CA TYR A 171 -23.92 6.63 1.48
C TYR A 171 -24.89 5.50 1.80
N ASN A 172 -24.42 4.50 2.55
CA ASN A 172 -25.26 3.40 2.98
C ASN A 172 -25.89 3.71 4.34
N GLN A 173 -27.17 4.09 4.34
CA GLN A 173 -27.95 4.39 5.55
C GLN A 173 -28.92 3.26 5.92
N CYS A 174 -28.91 2.14 5.19
CA CYS A 174 -29.67 0.96 5.57
C CYS A 174 -28.89 0.13 6.61
N GLY A 175 -29.60 -0.79 7.27
CA GLY A 175 -29.02 -1.71 8.28
C GLY A 175 -28.33 -2.94 7.68
N GLU A 176 -27.95 -2.89 6.40
CA GLU A 176 -27.39 -4.03 5.67
C GLU A 176 -26.06 -3.65 5.00
N CYS A 177 -25.21 -4.66 4.79
CA CYS A 177 -24.00 -4.53 3.98
C CYS A 177 -24.34 -4.76 2.50
N VAL A 178 -23.98 -3.83 1.62
CA VAL A 178 -24.44 -3.85 0.22
C VAL A 178 -23.30 -3.94 -0.80
N ARG A 179 -23.53 -4.73 -1.86
CA ARG A 179 -22.73 -4.76 -3.09
C ARG A 179 -23.30 -3.76 -4.08
N VAL A 180 -22.48 -2.81 -4.50
CA VAL A 180 -22.86 -1.72 -5.41
C VAL A 180 -22.50 -2.09 -6.85
N TYR A 181 -23.46 -1.87 -7.76
CA TYR A 181 -23.32 -2.05 -9.20
C TYR A 181 -23.70 -0.74 -9.92
N ALA A 182 -23.05 -0.48 -11.05
CA ALA A 182 -23.41 0.58 -11.99
C ALA A 182 -23.41 0.02 -13.42
N GLY A 183 -24.55 0.10 -14.12
CA GLY A 183 -24.73 -0.49 -15.45
C GLY A 183 -24.44 -2.00 -15.46
N GLY A 184 -24.85 -2.73 -14.41
CA GLY A 184 -24.53 -4.15 -14.23
C GLY A 184 -23.09 -4.48 -13.84
N ARG A 185 -22.17 -3.49 -13.79
CA ARG A 185 -20.78 -3.70 -13.35
C ARG A 185 -20.65 -3.54 -11.84
N TYR A 186 -20.08 -4.54 -11.19
CA TYR A 186 -19.76 -4.49 -9.77
C TYR A 186 -18.66 -3.44 -9.46
N LEU A 187 -18.91 -2.59 -8.47
CA LEU A 187 -18.00 -1.52 -8.05
C LEU A 187 -17.32 -1.82 -6.70
N GLY A 188 -18.04 -2.40 -5.74
CA GLY A 188 -17.50 -2.69 -4.41
C GLY A 188 -18.59 -2.91 -3.35
N VAL A 189 -18.15 -3.05 -2.09
CA VAL A 189 -19.02 -3.22 -0.92
C VAL A 189 -19.05 -1.93 -0.10
N VAL A 190 -20.22 -1.59 0.45
CA VAL A 190 -20.38 -0.50 1.43
C VAL A 190 -21.10 -1.07 2.65
N HIS A 191 -20.45 -1.03 3.82
CA HIS A 191 -21.05 -1.53 5.06
C HIS A 191 -22.13 -0.58 5.59
N GLU A 192 -22.98 -1.10 6.49
CA GLU A 192 -24.02 -0.33 7.19
C GLU A 192 -23.46 0.97 7.81
N GLY A 193 -24.17 2.09 7.62
CA GLY A 193 -23.79 3.40 8.13
C GLY A 193 -22.52 4.02 7.51
N GLN A 194 -21.88 3.37 6.52
CA GLN A 194 -20.65 3.87 5.90
C GLN A 194 -20.90 4.63 4.59
N ALA A 195 -19.87 5.35 4.15
CA ALA A 195 -19.82 5.95 2.82
C ALA A 195 -18.61 5.43 2.05
N ALA A 196 -18.79 5.19 0.76
CA ALA A 196 -17.73 4.80 -0.16
C ALA A 196 -17.75 5.64 -1.42
N CYS A 197 -16.62 5.71 -2.09
CA CYS A 197 -16.43 6.51 -3.27
C CYS A 197 -15.84 5.65 -4.37
N PHE A 198 -16.57 5.51 -5.49
CA PHE A 198 -16.19 4.71 -6.63
C PHE A 198 -15.93 5.62 -7.84
N HIS A 199 -14.94 5.25 -8.64
CA HIS A 199 -14.77 5.83 -9.96
C HIS A 199 -15.61 5.02 -10.95
N VAL A 200 -16.61 5.66 -11.55
CA VAL A 200 -17.51 5.04 -12.51
C VAL A 200 -17.21 5.60 -13.88
N HIS A 201 -16.90 4.69 -14.80
CA HIS A 201 -16.78 4.96 -16.21
C HIS A 201 -17.91 4.23 -16.92
N ASN A 202 -19.09 4.86 -16.97
CA ASN A 202 -20.19 4.35 -17.76
C ASN A 202 -20.54 5.35 -18.87
N HIS A 203 -20.50 4.87 -20.11
CA HIS A 203 -20.72 5.67 -21.31
C HIS A 203 -22.20 5.77 -21.71
N ASP A 204 -23.09 5.12 -20.97
CA ASP A 204 -24.53 5.13 -21.24
C ASP A 204 -25.20 6.41 -20.74
N TYR A 205 -26.19 6.88 -21.51
CA TYR A 205 -27.02 8.04 -21.15
C TYR A 205 -27.88 7.80 -19.90
N HIS A 206 -28.18 6.52 -19.63
CA HIS A 206 -28.82 6.03 -18.42
C HIS A 206 -27.86 5.07 -17.73
N THR A 207 -27.42 5.43 -16.52
CA THR A 207 -26.70 4.49 -15.67
C THR A 207 -27.63 3.99 -14.58
N GLU A 208 -27.99 2.72 -14.68
CA GLU A 208 -28.68 2.00 -13.61
C GLU A 208 -27.70 1.76 -12.47
N LEU A 209 -28.11 2.11 -11.25
CA LEU A 209 -27.37 1.87 -10.02
C LEU A 209 -28.16 0.85 -9.21
N GLU A 210 -27.50 -0.23 -8.79
CA GLU A 210 -28.14 -1.30 -8.03
C GLU A 210 -27.30 -1.65 -6.81
N ALA A 211 -27.97 -1.90 -5.69
CA ALA A 211 -27.36 -2.29 -4.43
C ALA A 211 -28.03 -3.57 -3.94
N TYR A 212 -27.25 -4.64 -3.81
CA TYR A 212 -27.74 -5.94 -3.35
C TYR A 212 -27.17 -6.28 -1.98
N CYS A 213 -27.98 -6.87 -1.11
CA CYS A 213 -27.55 -7.39 0.18
C CYS A 213 -26.39 -8.39 -0.04
N VAL A 214 -25.34 -8.28 0.77
CA VAL A 214 -24.20 -9.21 0.72
C VAL A 214 -24.63 -10.60 1.20
N GLU A 215 -25.42 -10.67 2.27
CA GLU A 215 -25.81 -11.94 2.91
C GLU A 215 -26.93 -12.65 2.17
N GLU A 216 -28.04 -11.95 1.91
CA GLU A 216 -29.24 -12.56 1.35
C GLU A 216 -29.33 -12.46 -0.18
N GLY A 217 -28.52 -11.57 -0.79
CA GLY A 217 -28.50 -11.38 -2.25
C GLY A 217 -29.73 -10.72 -2.84
N HIS A 218 -30.68 -10.24 -2.02
CA HIS A 218 -31.84 -9.52 -2.49
C HIS A 218 -31.48 -8.06 -2.86
N LEU A 219 -32.26 -7.43 -3.74
CA LEU A 219 -32.08 -6.04 -4.14
C LEU A 219 -32.55 -5.11 -3.01
N VAL A 220 -31.64 -4.32 -2.46
CA VAL A 220 -31.90 -3.39 -1.35
C VAL A 220 -32.34 -2.03 -1.89
N SER A 221 -31.64 -1.50 -2.89
CA SER A 221 -31.96 -0.21 -3.51
C SER A 221 -31.56 -0.21 -4.98
N ALA A 222 -32.34 0.51 -5.78
CA ALA A 222 -32.00 0.85 -7.15
C ALA A 222 -32.21 2.34 -7.38
N ASP A 223 -31.42 2.92 -8.28
CA ASP A 223 -31.54 4.30 -8.72
C ASP A 223 -31.12 4.41 -10.18
N CYS A 224 -31.48 5.50 -10.85
CA CYS A 224 -31.05 5.77 -12.20
C CYS A 224 -30.43 7.16 -12.26
N SER A 225 -29.18 7.23 -12.71
CA SER A 225 -28.57 8.51 -13.08
C SER A 225 -28.78 8.74 -14.56
N GLU A 226 -29.54 9.78 -14.89
CA GLU A 226 -29.69 10.26 -16.25
C GLU A 226 -28.79 11.46 -16.54
N GLY A 227 -28.30 11.51 -17.78
CA GLY A 227 -27.51 12.61 -18.30
C GLY A 227 -26.08 12.64 -17.78
N HIS A 228 -25.40 13.75 -18.03
CA HIS A 228 -23.97 13.87 -17.77
C HIS A 228 -23.70 14.30 -16.34
N ARG A 229 -22.95 13.47 -15.60
CA ARG A 229 -22.52 13.80 -14.24
C ARG A 229 -21.09 13.33 -14.01
N HIS A 230 -20.23 14.26 -13.57
CA HIS A 230 -18.89 13.92 -13.07
C HIS A 230 -18.89 13.55 -11.60
N SER A 231 -19.98 13.83 -10.88
CA SER A 231 -20.19 13.33 -9.54
C SER A 231 -21.66 13.03 -9.33
N TYR A 232 -21.94 11.86 -8.77
CA TYR A 232 -23.25 11.48 -8.31
C TYR A 232 -23.17 11.06 -6.85
N THR A 233 -24.10 11.54 -6.03
CA THR A 233 -24.23 11.09 -4.66
C THR A 233 -25.50 10.28 -4.55
N TRP A 234 -25.34 9.01 -4.20
CA TRP A 234 -26.44 8.08 -4.01
C TRP A 234 -26.61 7.76 -2.52
N TYR A 235 -27.82 7.93 -2.00
CA TYR A 235 -28.17 7.60 -0.63
C TYR A 235 -29.04 6.34 -0.63
N ILE A 236 -28.52 5.24 -0.12
CA ILE A 236 -29.24 3.98 0.10
C ILE A 236 -29.91 4.07 1.47
N ARG A 237 -31.22 3.86 1.54
CA ARG A 237 -32.03 4.00 2.76
C ARG A 237 -32.74 2.71 3.10
#